data_AF-A0A346N3E6-F1
#
_entry.id   AF-A0A346N3E6-F1
#
_cell.length_a   1.000
_cell.length_b   1.000
_cell.length_c   1.000
_cell.angle_alpha   90.00
_cell.angle_beta   90.00
_cell.angle_gamma   90.00
#
_symmetry.space_group_name_H-M   'P 1'
#
loop_
_entity.id
_entity.type
_entity.pdbx_description
1 polymer ?
#
loop_
_entity_poly.entity_id
_entity_poly.type
_entity_poly.pdbx_seq_one_letter_code
_entity_poly.pdbx_strand_id
1 'polypeptide(L)'
;MASPEIATLAYRDLMRDMAGEVAEATAELPAGYERLCAGLESFWDSVRERRSELRHVAESNEAQELFGRIGRPFQHLLYSELLNSGCEDPAPHLSPLIEDVRSIAHTELRSGRRARQKRRQLLERVGEHCRA
;
A
#
# COMPACT_ATOMS: atom_id res chain seq x y z
N MET A 1 -26.28 -15.23 -4.62
CA MET A 1 -25.64 -14.10 -3.89
C MET A 1 -24.62 -14.71 -2.95
N ALA A 2 -23.35 -14.32 -3.03
CA ALA A 2 -22.34 -14.83 -2.09
C ALA A 2 -22.65 -14.31 -0.68
N SER A 3 -22.50 -15.16 0.34
CA SER A 3 -22.60 -14.74 1.74
C SER A 3 -21.52 -13.67 2.04
N PRO A 4 -21.81 -12.63 2.84
CA PRO A 4 -20.82 -11.61 3.25
C PRO A 4 -19.52 -12.20 3.84
N GLU A 5 -19.62 -13.36 4.48
CA GLU A 5 -18.48 -14.10 5.03
C GLU A 5 -17.54 -14.63 3.93
N ILE A 6 -18.09 -15.09 2.80
CA ILE A 6 -17.32 -15.59 1.66
C ILE A 6 -16.56 -14.45 0.99
N ALA A 7 -17.20 -13.28 0.85
CA ALA A 7 -16.56 -12.08 0.32
C ALA A 7 -15.40 -11.60 1.22
N THR A 8 -15.58 -11.68 2.54
CA THR A 8 -14.55 -11.32 3.52
C THR A 8 -13.34 -12.25 3.46
N LEU A 9 -13.57 -13.56 3.32
CA LEU A 9 -12.50 -14.55 3.19
C LEU A 9 -11.70 -14.36 1.89
N ALA A 10 -12.40 -14.23 0.76
CA ALA A 10 -11.76 -13.97 -0.54
C ALA A 10 -10.90 -12.70 -0.50
N TYR A 11 -11.38 -11.64 0.16
CA TYR A 11 -10.64 -10.41 0.31
C TYR A 11 -9.39 -10.55 1.20
N ARG A 12 -9.50 -11.32 2.29
CA ARG A 12 -8.36 -11.61 3.16
C ARG A 12 -7.26 -12.37 2.41
N ASP A 13 -7.64 -13.35 1.61
CA ASP A 13 -6.69 -14.15 0.84
C ASP A 13 -6.04 -13.30 -0.25
N LEU A 14 -6.81 -12.46 -0.96
CA LEU A 14 -6.30 -11.50 -1.93
C LEU A 14 -5.23 -10.56 -1.33
N MET A 15 -5.47 -10.08 -0.11
CA MET A 15 -4.53 -9.21 0.58
C MET A 15 -3.30 -9.95 1.10
N ARG A 16 -3.42 -11.23 1.44
CA ARG A 16 -2.27 -12.08 1.76
C ARG A 16 -1.39 -12.25 0.52
N ASP A 17 -1.98 -12.48 -0.64
CA ASP A 17 -1.25 -12.62 -1.90
C ASP A 17 -0.51 -11.32 -2.24
N MET A 18 -1.18 -10.17 -2.12
CA MET A 18 -0.55 -8.86 -2.31
C MET A 18 0.59 -8.59 -1.33
N ALA A 19 0.46 -9.02 -0.07
CA ALA A 19 1.55 -8.91 0.90
C ALA A 19 2.74 -9.82 0.55
N GLY A 20 2.47 -11.01 -0.02
CA GLY A 20 3.49 -11.90 -0.57
C GLY A 20 4.26 -11.25 -1.71
N GLU A 21 3.57 -10.62 -2.66
CA GLU A 21 4.20 -9.90 -3.78
C GLU A 21 5.07 -8.73 -3.32
N VAL A 22 4.60 -7.96 -2.34
CA VAL A 22 5.40 -6.89 -1.72
C VAL A 22 6.65 -7.47 -1.05
N ALA A 23 6.53 -8.61 -0.35
CA ALA A 23 7.68 -9.27 0.27
C ALA A 23 8.69 -9.79 -0.77
N GLU A 24 8.21 -10.39 -1.86
CA GLU A 24 9.06 -10.84 -2.97
C GLU A 24 9.77 -9.66 -3.66
N ALA A 25 9.06 -8.56 -3.93
CA ALA A 25 9.62 -7.36 -4.55
C ALA A 25 10.68 -6.67 -3.67
N THR A 26 10.68 -6.95 -2.36
CA THR A 26 11.57 -6.31 -1.39
C THR A 26 12.68 -7.22 -0.85
N ALA A 27 12.63 -8.52 -1.15
CA ALA A 27 13.49 -9.53 -0.55
C ALA A 27 14.99 -9.26 -0.71
N GLU A 28 15.41 -8.88 -1.92
CA GLU A 28 16.83 -8.69 -2.27
C GLU A 28 17.33 -7.25 -2.06
N LEU A 29 16.43 -6.31 -1.74
CA LEU A 29 16.80 -4.91 -1.56
C LEU A 29 17.31 -4.68 -0.14
N PRO A 30 18.31 -3.82 0.10
CA PRO A 30 18.69 -3.44 1.46
C PRO A 30 17.54 -2.69 2.15
N ALA A 31 17.40 -2.86 3.47
CA ALA A 31 16.42 -2.11 4.25
C ALA A 31 16.66 -0.59 4.11
N GLY A 32 15.58 0.17 4.06
CA GLY A 32 15.60 1.62 3.87
C GLY A 32 14.83 2.08 2.64
N TYR A 33 15.19 3.26 2.11
CA TYR A 33 14.40 3.99 1.13
C TYR A 33 14.11 3.20 -0.16
N GLU A 34 15.09 2.47 -0.68
CA GLU A 34 14.93 1.69 -1.93
C GLU A 34 13.91 0.56 -1.75
N ARG A 35 14.02 -0.20 -0.66
CA ARG A 35 13.07 -1.25 -0.30
C ARG A 35 11.68 -0.70 -0.05
N LEU A 36 11.58 0.46 0.61
CA LEU A 36 10.32 1.18 0.80
C LEU A 36 9.68 1.54 -0.55
N CYS A 37 10.44 2.11 -1.48
CA CYS A 37 9.93 2.47 -2.82
C CYS A 37 9.42 1.24 -3.57
N ALA A 38 10.22 0.16 -3.61
CA ALA A 38 9.83 -1.08 -4.28
C ALA A 38 8.56 -1.69 -3.68
N GLY A 39 8.43 -1.68 -2.34
CA GLY A 39 7.24 -2.18 -1.66
C GLY A 39 5.98 -1.35 -1.98
N LEU A 40 6.11 -0.02 -2.02
CA LEU A 40 5.03 0.88 -2.42
C LEU A 40 4.60 0.67 -3.88
N GLU A 41 5.57 0.57 -4.79
CA GLU A 41 5.30 0.34 -6.21
C GLU A 41 4.63 -1.00 -6.48
N SER A 42 5.16 -2.07 -5.87
CA SER A 42 4.55 -3.40 -5.92
C SER A 42 3.12 -3.37 -5.43
N PHE A 43 2.87 -2.77 -4.26
CA PHE A 43 1.52 -2.68 -3.70
C PHE A 43 0.53 -2.02 -4.68
N TRP A 44 0.87 -0.86 -5.25
CA TRP A 44 -0.04 -0.18 -6.17
C TRP A 44 -0.23 -0.95 -7.49
N ASP A 45 0.80 -1.65 -7.96
CA ASP A 45 0.68 -2.49 -9.15
C ASP A 45 -0.24 -3.69 -8.89
N SER A 46 -0.10 -4.36 -7.75
CA SER A 46 -0.99 -5.44 -7.32
C SER A 46 -2.45 -4.98 -7.19
N VAL A 47 -2.68 -3.81 -6.60
CA VAL A 47 -4.01 -3.17 -6.49
C VAL A 47 -4.62 -2.96 -7.88
N ARG A 48 -3.84 -2.46 -8.82
CA ARG A 48 -4.32 -2.15 -10.19
C ARG A 48 -4.64 -3.42 -10.97
N GLU A 49 -3.80 -4.44 -10.87
CA GLU A 49 -3.97 -5.71 -11.59
C GLU A 49 -5.21 -6.46 -11.13
N ARG A 50 -5.48 -6.43 -9.82
CA ARG A 50 -6.66 -7.03 -9.20
C ARG A 50 -7.87 -6.12 -9.19
N ARG A 51 -7.90 -5.07 -10.03
CA ARG A 51 -8.99 -4.08 -10.06
C ARG A 51 -10.37 -4.72 -10.22
N SER A 52 -10.52 -5.75 -11.05
CA SER A 52 -11.81 -6.43 -11.24
C SER A 52 -12.32 -7.09 -9.97
N GLU A 53 -11.41 -7.60 -9.15
CA GLU A 53 -11.70 -8.27 -7.88
C GLU A 53 -11.92 -7.24 -6.75
N LEU A 54 -11.16 -6.14 -6.80
CA LEU A 54 -11.19 -5.04 -5.82
C LEU A 54 -12.26 -3.97 -6.12
N ARG A 55 -12.97 -4.06 -7.25
CA ARG A 55 -13.93 -3.01 -7.65
C ARG A 55 -15.06 -2.84 -6.65
N HIS A 56 -15.63 -3.95 -6.18
CA HIS A 56 -16.71 -3.95 -5.19
C HIS A 56 -16.28 -3.35 -3.84
N VAL A 57 -14.97 -3.34 -3.60
CA VAL A 57 -14.35 -2.80 -2.40
C VAL A 57 -14.08 -1.30 -2.56
N ALA A 58 -13.64 -0.85 -3.74
CA ALA A 58 -13.54 0.59 -4.01
C ALA A 58 -14.89 1.33 -3.94
N GLU A 59 -16.00 0.61 -4.12
CA GLU A 59 -17.36 1.16 -4.20
C GLU A 59 -18.15 1.04 -2.86
N SER A 60 -17.61 0.41 -1.80
CA SER A 60 -18.30 0.22 -0.52
C SER A 60 -17.60 0.86 0.69
N ASN A 61 -18.37 1.35 1.67
CA ASN A 61 -17.82 1.96 2.90
C ASN A 61 -17.12 0.93 3.81
N GLU A 62 -17.62 -0.31 3.88
CA GLU A 62 -16.99 -1.40 4.65
C GLU A 62 -15.60 -1.75 4.14
N ALA A 63 -15.39 -1.55 2.85
CA ALA A 63 -14.12 -1.76 2.22
C ALA A 63 -13.08 -0.67 2.51
N GLN A 64 -13.50 0.56 2.84
CA GLN A 64 -12.58 1.58 3.36
C GLN A 64 -12.03 1.19 4.74
N GLU A 65 -12.86 0.58 5.59
CA GLU A 65 -12.41 0.02 6.87
C GLU A 65 -11.51 -1.20 6.68
N LEU A 66 -11.85 -2.09 5.76
CA LEU A 66 -11.03 -3.27 5.44
C LEU A 66 -9.66 -2.89 4.88
N PHE A 67 -9.58 -1.96 3.91
CA PHE A 67 -8.29 -1.39 3.47
C PHE A 67 -7.53 -0.72 4.63
N GLY A 68 -8.23 -0.07 5.55
CA GLY A 68 -7.62 0.55 6.74
C GLY A 68 -7.05 -0.46 7.73
N ARG A 69 -7.77 -1.55 8.02
CA ARG A 69 -7.34 -2.62 8.96
C ARG A 69 -6.23 -3.48 8.38
N ILE A 70 -6.31 -3.78 7.09
CA ILE A 70 -5.31 -4.58 6.37
C ILE A 70 -4.07 -3.75 6.03
N GLY A 71 -4.18 -2.42 6.11
CA GLY A 71 -3.02 -1.55 6.17
C GLY A 71 -2.06 -1.89 7.31
N ARG A 72 -2.44 -2.59 8.40
CA ARG A 72 -1.55 -2.79 9.56
C ARG A 72 -0.23 -3.53 9.30
N PRO A 73 -0.19 -4.71 8.64
CA PRO A 73 1.07 -5.33 8.25
C PRO A 73 1.92 -4.42 7.33
N PHE A 74 1.27 -3.71 6.42
CA PHE A 74 1.93 -2.75 5.54
C PHE A 74 2.43 -1.52 6.29
N GLN A 75 1.70 -1.06 7.32
CA GLN A 75 2.09 0.02 8.23
C GLN A 75 3.31 -0.36 9.05
N HIS A 76 3.41 -1.62 9.49
CA HIS A 76 4.60 -2.12 10.14
C HIS A 76 5.80 -2.12 9.20
N LEU A 77 5.63 -2.57 7.95
CA LEU A 77 6.67 -2.48 6.93
C LEU A 77 7.09 -1.01 6.71
N LEU A 78 6.12 -0.11 6.47
CA LEU A 78 6.38 1.33 6.31
C LEU A 78 7.13 1.92 7.51
N TYR A 79 6.70 1.59 8.73
CA TYR A 79 7.32 2.06 9.97
C TYR A 79 8.78 1.57 10.07
N SER A 80 9.01 0.27 9.86
CA SER A 80 10.33 -0.33 9.94
C SER A 80 11.28 0.21 8.88
N GLU A 81 10.82 0.39 7.64
CA GLU A 81 11.66 0.91 6.57
C GLU A 81 11.96 2.41 6.73
N LEU A 82 11.03 3.20 7.29
CA LEU A 82 11.31 4.61 7.65
C LEU A 82 12.41 4.71 8.73
N LEU A 83 12.33 3.90 9.79
CA LEU A 83 13.39 3.84 10.81
C LEU A 83 14.75 3.47 10.20
N ASN A 84 14.77 2.41 9.38
CA ASN A 84 16.00 1.95 8.73
C ASN A 84 16.55 2.96 7.71
N SER A 85 15.72 3.90 7.26
CA SER A 85 16.12 5.00 6.37
C SER A 85 16.66 6.22 7.12
N GLY A 86 16.79 6.18 8.45
CA GLY A 86 17.28 7.33 9.23
C GLY A 86 16.19 8.30 9.68
N CYS A 87 14.90 7.97 9.53
CA CYS A 87 13.83 8.77 10.11
C CYS A 87 13.79 8.55 11.64
N GLU A 88 14.21 9.55 12.42
CA GLU A 88 14.30 9.46 13.89
C GLU A 88 12.94 9.26 14.58
N ASP A 89 11.87 9.86 14.03
CA ASP A 89 10.49 9.68 14.51
C ASP A 89 9.49 9.47 13.34
N PRO A 90 9.23 8.22 12.94
CA PRO A 90 8.30 7.91 11.85
C PRO A 90 6.82 8.14 12.18
N ALA A 91 6.45 8.14 13.47
CA ALA A 91 5.05 8.18 13.91
C ALA A 91 4.25 9.36 13.34
N PRO A 92 4.72 10.62 13.36
CA PRO A 92 4.01 11.75 12.77
C PRO A 92 3.91 11.68 11.24
N HIS A 93 4.83 10.99 10.57
CA HIS A 93 4.87 10.90 9.10
C HIS A 93 4.06 9.73 8.55
N LEU A 94 3.76 8.73 9.38
CA LEU A 94 3.06 7.52 8.97
C LEU A 94 1.61 7.76 8.58
N SER A 95 0.82 8.46 9.40
CA SER A 95 -0.60 8.67 9.08
C SER A 95 -0.79 9.40 7.73
N PRO A 96 -0.09 10.51 7.46
CA PRO A 96 -0.14 11.17 6.15
C PRO A 96 0.34 10.27 5.01
N LEU A 97 1.43 9.53 5.19
CA LEU A 97 1.95 8.61 4.18
C LEU A 97 0.94 7.52 3.83
N ILE A 98 0.31 6.91 4.83
CA ILE A 98 -0.72 5.88 4.65
C ILE A 98 -1.92 6.45 3.88
N GLU A 99 -2.35 7.66 4.22
CA GLU A 99 -3.46 8.33 3.51
C GLU A 99 -3.13 8.56 2.04
N ASP A 100 -1.93 9.02 1.73
CA ASP A 100 -1.49 9.25 0.35
C ASP A 100 -1.34 7.94 -0.44
N VAL A 101 -0.77 6.89 0.17
CA VAL A 101 -0.71 5.56 -0.43
C VAL A 101 -2.12 5.04 -0.77
N ARG A 102 -3.07 5.18 0.16
CA ARG A 102 -4.47 4.78 -0.03
C ARG A 102 -5.16 5.60 -1.11
N SER A 103 -4.92 6.91 -1.14
CA SER A 103 -5.49 7.83 -2.14
C SER A 103 -5.05 7.48 -3.56
N ILE A 104 -3.78 7.10 -3.74
CA ILE A 104 -3.25 6.60 -5.02
C ILE A 104 -3.92 5.28 -5.39
N ALA A 105 -3.90 4.28 -4.48
CA ALA A 105 -4.52 2.98 -4.71
C ALA A 105 -5.99 3.12 -5.15
N HIS A 106 -6.76 3.96 -4.44
CA HIS A 106 -8.15 4.23 -4.78
C HIS A 106 -8.31 4.93 -6.14
N THR A 107 -7.45 5.90 -6.45
CA THR A 107 -7.45 6.58 -7.77
C THR A 107 -7.24 5.57 -8.90
N GLU A 108 -6.31 4.64 -8.73
CA GLU A 108 -5.99 3.63 -9.74
C GLU A 108 -7.06 2.57 -9.86
N LEU A 109 -7.66 2.11 -8.74
CA LEU A 109 -8.82 1.22 -8.75
C LEU A 109 -10.00 1.83 -9.52
N ARG A 110 -10.32 3.10 -9.26
CA ARG A 110 -11.46 3.77 -9.89
C ARG A 110 -11.22 4.00 -11.38
N SER A 111 -10.06 4.56 -11.72
CA SER A 111 -9.75 4.97 -13.10
C SER A 111 -9.23 3.85 -14.00
N GLY A 112 -8.69 2.77 -13.42
CA GLY A 112 -7.93 1.75 -14.14
C GLY A 112 -6.60 2.24 -14.72
N ARG A 113 -6.19 3.49 -14.43
CA ARG A 113 -4.96 4.10 -14.95
C ARG A 113 -3.96 4.28 -13.83
N ARG A 114 -2.68 4.09 -14.13
CA ARG A 114 -1.58 4.35 -13.18
C ARG A 114 -1.50 5.86 -12.89
N ALA A 115 -1.52 6.24 -11.62
CA ALA A 115 -1.42 7.62 -11.15
C ALA A 115 0.06 8.06 -11.05
N ARG A 116 0.79 7.94 -12.18
CA ARG A 116 2.26 8.08 -12.26
C ARG A 116 2.80 9.33 -11.57
N GLN A 117 2.15 10.47 -11.79
CA GLN A 117 2.57 11.74 -11.18
C GLN A 117 2.45 11.72 -9.66
N LYS A 118 1.33 11.20 -9.11
CA LYS A 118 1.11 11.12 -7.67
C LYS A 118 2.06 10.12 -7.00
N ARG A 119 2.28 8.95 -7.62
CA ARG A 119 3.28 7.98 -7.15
C ARG A 119 4.66 8.65 -7.03
N ARG A 120 5.11 9.29 -8.10
CA ARG A 120 6.41 9.98 -8.14
C ARG A 120 6.54 11.05 -7.06
N GLN A 121 5.56 11.95 -6.95
CA GLN A 121 5.57 13.02 -5.94
C GLN A 121 5.64 12.46 -4.51
N LEU A 122 4.91 11.38 -4.24
CA LEU A 122 4.95 10.73 -2.94
C LEU A 122 6.33 10.12 -2.64
N LEU A 123 6.90 9.38 -3.60
CA LEU A 123 8.22 8.76 -3.44
C LEU A 123 9.35 9.79 -3.28
N GLU A 124 9.26 10.91 -3.99
CA GLU A 124 10.20 12.03 -3.86
C GLU A 124 10.14 12.62 -2.44
N ARG A 125 8.94 12.94 -1.93
CA ARG A 125 8.75 13.47 -0.58
C ARG A 125 9.19 12.49 0.51
N VAL A 126 8.91 11.19 0.35
CA VAL A 126 9.42 10.16 1.26
C VAL A 126 10.95 10.13 1.23
N GLY A 127 11.56 10.31 0.06
CA GLY A 127 13.01 10.35 -0.11
C GLY A 127 13.65 11.55 0.59
N GLU A 128 12.98 12.70 0.62
CA GLU A 128 13.44 13.88 1.37
C GLU A 128 13.50 13.59 2.89
N HIS A 129 12.54 12.84 3.44
CA HIS A 129 12.54 12.47 4.86
C HIS A 129 13.52 11.34 5.22
N CYS A 130 13.90 10.52 4.24
CA CYS A 130 14.79 9.37 4.40
C CYS A 130 16.27 9.69 4.11
N ARG A 131 16.59 10.91 3.67
CA ARG A 131 17.96 11.32 3.32
C ARG A 131 18.40 12.61 4.03
N ALA A 132 17.52 13.19 4.84
CA ALA A 132 17.81 14.32 5.72
C ALA A 132 18.43 13.82 7.02
#